data_AF-A0A0W0FR04-F1
#
_entry.id   AF-A0A0W0FR04-F1
#
_cell.length_a   1.000
_cell.length_b   1.000
_cell.length_c   1.000
_cell.angle_alpha   90.00
_cell.angle_beta   90.00
_cell.angle_gamma   90.00
#
_symmetry.space_group_name_H-M   'P 1'
#
loop_
_entity.id
_entity.type
_entity.pdbx_description
1 polymer ?
#
loop_
_entity_poly.entity_id
_entity_poly.type
_entity_poly.pdbx_seq_one_letter_code
_entity_poly.pdbx_strand_id
1 'polypeptide(L)'
;DEIEEYKGLYAQAAKNAVERAGFDGVEVHGANGYLIDQFIQDVSNNRTDEYGGSIENRSRFALEVLDAVVKAVGPRKTGIRLSPWSRWQSMGMQDPKPQFAHLVNEIKKAHPTLGHIHAVEPRIDGVSTSSHEIPKDCDNDFIREIWSLSPGGNDTVNGRRLI
;
A
#
# COMPACT_ATOMS: atom_id res chain seq x y z
N ASP A 1 -18.20 11.05 6.93
CA ASP A 1 -17.65 12.17 7.73
C ASP A 1 -16.26 11.87 8.28
N GLU A 2 -16.08 10.87 9.14
CA GLU A 2 -14.76 10.54 9.71
C GLU A 2 -13.72 10.07 8.67
N ILE A 3 -14.11 9.22 7.72
CA ILE A 3 -13.20 8.75 6.65
C ILE A 3 -12.65 9.93 5.82
N GLU A 4 -13.51 10.92 5.51
CA GLU A 4 -13.10 12.14 4.80
C GLU A 4 -12.09 12.96 5.61
N GLU A 5 -12.33 13.08 6.92
CA GLU A 5 -11.41 13.78 7.83
C GLU A 5 -10.03 13.11 7.84
N TYR A 6 -9.94 11.79 7.99
CA TYR A 6 -8.67 11.08 8.00
C TYR A 6 -7.87 11.27 6.70
N LYS A 7 -8.52 11.26 5.54
CA LYS A 7 -7.86 11.58 4.26
C LYS A 7 -7.22 12.97 4.29
N GLY A 8 -7.94 13.97 4.80
CA GLY A 8 -7.43 15.32 5.00
C GLY A 8 -6.24 15.38 5.95
N LEU A 9 -6.27 14.61 7.04
CA LEU A 9 -5.17 14.53 8.01
C LEU A 9 -3.90 13.93 7.39
N TYR A 10 -4.00 12.87 6.59
CA TYR A 10 -2.84 12.31 5.85
C TYR A 10 -2.23 13.35 4.90
N ALA A 11 -3.05 14.06 4.13
CA ALA A 11 -2.59 15.11 3.22
C ALA A 11 -1.89 16.25 3.97
N GLN A 12 -2.46 16.70 5.09
CA GLN A 12 -1.86 17.76 5.91
C GLN A 12 -0.54 17.30 6.55
N ALA A 13 -0.47 16.07 7.04
CA ALA A 13 0.77 15.49 7.57
C ALA A 13 1.86 15.43 6.50
N ALA A 14 1.52 15.03 5.27
CA ALA A 14 2.45 15.01 4.15
C ALA A 14 3.00 16.39 3.82
N LYS A 15 2.15 17.43 3.75
CA LYS A 15 2.61 18.82 3.55
C LYS A 15 3.53 19.28 4.66
N ASN A 16 3.17 18.99 5.92
CA ASN A 16 4.01 19.35 7.05
C ASN A 16 5.40 18.70 6.95
N ALA A 17 5.47 17.42 6.58
CA ALA A 17 6.73 16.71 6.40
C ALA A 17 7.57 17.33 5.26
N VAL A 18 7.00 17.47 4.06
CA VAL A 18 7.76 17.89 2.88
C VAL A 18 8.06 19.38 2.86
N GLU A 19 7.06 20.23 3.13
CA GLU A 19 7.18 21.68 2.96
C GLU A 19 7.74 22.39 4.21
N ARG A 20 7.43 21.88 5.41
CA ARG A 20 7.84 22.54 6.66
C ARG A 20 9.06 21.90 7.31
N ALA A 21 9.12 20.57 7.33
CA ALA A 21 10.23 19.85 7.95
C ALA A 21 11.36 19.50 6.95
N GLY A 22 11.11 19.62 5.64
CA GLY A 22 12.13 19.46 4.60
C GLY A 22 12.43 18.00 4.23
N PHE A 23 11.51 17.07 4.48
CA PHE A 23 11.64 15.69 3.98
C PHE A 23 11.57 15.65 2.45
N ASP A 24 12.37 14.78 1.83
CA ASP A 24 12.36 14.59 0.36
C ASP A 24 11.03 14.02 -0.14
N GLY A 25 10.33 13.27 0.71
CA GLY A 25 9.04 12.66 0.44
C GLY A 25 8.47 11.95 1.66
N VAL A 26 7.36 11.25 1.47
CA VAL A 26 6.64 10.50 2.50
C VAL A 26 6.25 9.12 1.99
N GLU A 27 6.13 8.17 2.91
CA GLU A 27 5.59 6.83 2.64
C GLU A 27 4.28 6.64 3.41
N VAL A 28 3.20 6.34 2.68
CA VAL A 28 1.91 5.98 3.27
C VAL A 28 1.99 4.56 3.82
N HIS A 29 1.69 4.38 5.11
CA HIS A 29 1.77 3.08 5.76
C HIS A 29 0.46 2.28 5.57
N GLY A 30 0.40 1.45 4.53
CA GLY A 30 -0.70 0.53 4.22
C GLY A 30 -0.38 -0.93 4.56
N ALA A 31 0.27 -1.17 5.70
CA ALA A 31 0.86 -2.46 6.05
C ALA A 31 0.76 -2.74 7.56
N ASN A 32 1.08 -3.97 7.95
CA ASN A 32 1.28 -4.45 9.32
C ASN A 32 0.08 -4.21 10.25
N GLY A 33 -1.13 -4.30 9.71
CA GLY A 33 -2.38 -4.24 10.48
C GLY A 33 -2.74 -2.88 11.05
N TYR A 34 -2.13 -1.79 10.57
CA TYR A 34 -2.59 -0.43 10.87
C TYR A 34 -3.80 -0.04 10.02
N LEU A 35 -4.38 1.13 10.30
CA LEU A 35 -5.69 1.55 9.79
C LEU A 35 -5.92 1.27 8.29
N ILE A 36 -4.99 1.64 7.42
CA ILE A 36 -5.15 1.42 5.97
C ILE A 36 -5.17 -0.09 5.64
N ASP A 37 -4.31 -0.89 6.26
CA ASP A 37 -4.27 -2.34 6.08
C ASP A 37 -5.54 -3.02 6.63
N GLN A 38 -6.08 -2.48 7.73
CA GLN A 38 -7.35 -2.94 8.30
C GLN A 38 -8.53 -2.74 7.35
N PHE A 39 -8.50 -1.71 6.50
CA PHE A 39 -9.50 -1.52 5.43
C PHE A 39 -9.26 -2.47 4.26
N ILE A 40 -8.00 -2.73 3.89
CA ILE A 40 -7.63 -3.56 2.74
C ILE A 40 -8.06 -5.02 2.95
N GLN A 41 -7.85 -5.57 4.15
CA GLN A 41 -8.02 -7.01 4.38
C GLN A 41 -9.42 -7.37 4.89
N ASP A 42 -9.98 -8.46 4.39
CA ASP A 42 -11.31 -8.96 4.78
C ASP A 42 -11.36 -9.55 6.19
N VAL A 43 -10.21 -9.97 6.73
CA VAL A 43 -10.11 -10.47 8.12
C VAL A 43 -10.48 -9.42 9.16
N SER A 44 -10.32 -8.14 8.85
CA SER A 44 -10.72 -7.01 9.70
C SER A 44 -11.89 -6.20 9.14
N ASN A 45 -11.95 -6.00 7.82
CA ASN A 45 -12.98 -5.19 7.19
C ASN A 45 -14.23 -6.01 6.87
N ASN A 46 -15.15 -6.03 7.83
CA ASN A 46 -16.48 -6.64 7.71
C ASN A 46 -17.58 -5.61 7.40
N ARG A 47 -17.23 -4.45 6.84
CA ARG A 47 -18.20 -3.41 6.47
C ARG A 47 -19.07 -3.85 5.30
N THR A 48 -20.28 -3.32 5.25
CA THR A 48 -21.26 -3.57 4.18
C THR A 48 -21.55 -2.33 3.33
N ASP A 49 -20.81 -1.24 3.55
CA ASP A 49 -20.91 0.01 2.81
C ASP A 49 -19.88 0.07 1.66
N GLU A 50 -19.73 1.24 1.03
CA GLU A 50 -18.82 1.44 -0.10
C GLU A 50 -17.32 1.24 0.22
N TYR A 51 -16.96 1.03 1.49
CA TYR A 51 -15.58 0.76 1.94
C TYR A 51 -15.34 -0.70 2.33
N GLY A 52 -16.32 -1.60 2.19
CA GLY A 52 -16.15 -3.04 2.45
C GLY A 52 -16.93 -3.96 1.51
N GLY A 53 -16.91 -5.25 1.82
CA GLY A 53 -17.65 -6.29 1.09
C GLY A 53 -16.98 -6.79 -0.20
N SER A 54 -16.36 -5.92 -1.00
CA SER A 54 -15.64 -6.30 -2.23
C SER A 54 -14.17 -5.89 -2.20
N ILE A 55 -13.37 -6.47 -3.10
CA ILE A 55 -11.94 -6.12 -3.25
C ILE A 55 -11.77 -4.63 -3.58
N GLU A 56 -12.62 -4.12 -4.47
CA GLU A 56 -12.63 -2.72 -4.92
C GLU A 56 -12.95 -1.78 -3.75
N ASN A 57 -14.00 -2.10 -2.99
CA ASN A 57 -14.44 -1.30 -1.87
C ASN A 57 -13.40 -1.30 -0.73
N ARG A 58 -12.80 -2.45 -0.41
CA ARG A 58 -11.70 -2.52 0.57
C ARG A 58 -10.45 -1.76 0.13
N SER A 59 -10.19 -1.69 -1.17
CA SER A 59 -9.08 -0.90 -1.72
C SER A 59 -9.34 0.62 -1.67
N ARG A 60 -10.61 1.03 -1.62
CA ARG A 60 -11.04 2.42 -1.78
C ARG A 60 -10.33 3.37 -0.82
N PHE A 61 -10.32 3.05 0.46
CA PHE A 61 -9.73 3.93 1.47
C PHE A 61 -8.23 4.15 1.24
N ALA A 62 -7.48 3.08 0.93
CA ALA A 62 -6.06 3.17 0.62
C ALA A 62 -5.79 4.05 -0.62
N LEU A 63 -6.59 3.87 -1.68
CA LEU A 63 -6.48 4.63 -2.92
C LEU A 63 -6.79 6.12 -2.70
N GLU A 64 -7.84 6.43 -1.94
CA GLU A 64 -8.23 7.82 -1.67
C GLU A 64 -7.25 8.54 -0.74
N VAL A 65 -6.69 7.86 0.27
CA VAL A 65 -5.61 8.41 1.10
C VAL A 65 -4.38 8.69 0.23
N LEU A 66 -3.98 7.74 -0.62
CA LEU A 66 -2.83 7.89 -1.49
C LEU A 66 -3.03 9.07 -2.46
N ASP A 67 -4.19 9.18 -3.09
CA ASP A 67 -4.54 10.30 -3.98
C ASP A 67 -4.49 11.65 -3.26
N ALA A 68 -5.02 11.73 -2.03
CA ALA A 68 -4.95 12.95 -1.22
C ALA A 68 -3.50 13.36 -0.90
N VAL A 69 -2.63 12.41 -0.56
CA VAL A 69 -1.20 12.66 -0.32
C VAL A 69 -0.48 13.04 -1.62
N VAL A 70 -0.76 12.36 -2.73
CA VAL A 70 -0.20 12.69 -4.06
C VAL A 70 -0.59 14.11 -4.49
N LYS A 71 -1.86 14.51 -4.30
CA LYS A 71 -2.32 15.89 -4.55
C LYS A 71 -1.60 16.91 -3.66
N ALA A 72 -1.24 16.52 -2.44
CA ALA A 72 -0.61 17.38 -1.47
C ALA A 72 0.88 17.65 -1.75
N VAL A 73 1.66 16.63 -2.13
CA VAL A 73 3.13 16.74 -2.24
C VAL A 73 3.71 16.26 -3.58
N GLY A 74 2.87 15.73 -4.47
CA GLY A 74 3.26 15.23 -5.79
C GLY A 74 3.65 13.75 -5.79
N PRO A 75 3.40 13.02 -6.89
CA PRO A 75 3.52 11.56 -6.94
C PRO A 75 4.95 11.06 -6.72
N ARG A 76 5.96 11.76 -7.24
CA ARG A 76 7.37 11.39 -7.07
C ARG A 76 7.89 11.52 -5.63
N LYS A 77 7.18 12.24 -4.78
CA LYS A 77 7.49 12.42 -3.35
C LYS A 77 6.63 11.52 -2.45
N THR A 78 5.84 10.63 -3.05
CA THR A 78 4.93 9.75 -2.33
C THR A 78 5.29 8.30 -2.65
N GLY A 79 5.40 7.47 -1.62
CA GLY A 79 5.41 6.02 -1.73
C GLY A 79 4.31 5.40 -0.89
N ILE A 80 4.11 4.09 -1.03
CA ILE A 80 3.20 3.31 -0.18
C ILE A 80 3.84 1.98 0.21
N ARG A 81 3.67 1.59 1.48
CA ARG A 81 4.15 0.33 2.02
C ARG A 81 3.02 -0.67 2.21
N LEU A 82 3.20 -1.90 1.75
CA LEU A 82 2.22 -2.99 1.76
C LEU A 82 2.83 -4.26 2.38
N SER A 83 2.01 -5.09 3.01
CA SER A 83 2.45 -6.36 3.61
C SER A 83 1.44 -7.49 3.38
N PRO A 84 1.34 -8.02 2.14
CA PRO A 84 0.29 -8.97 1.76
C PRO A 84 0.23 -10.23 2.62
N TRP A 85 1.37 -10.64 3.17
CA TRP A 85 1.58 -11.92 3.83
C TRP A 85 1.67 -11.84 5.36
N SER A 86 1.75 -10.63 5.90
CA SER A 86 1.95 -10.39 7.33
C SER A 86 0.71 -10.84 8.12
N ARG A 87 0.93 -11.58 9.22
CA ARG A 87 -0.13 -11.99 10.15
C ARG A 87 -0.17 -11.11 11.40
N TRP A 88 0.73 -10.14 11.48
CA TRP A 88 0.88 -9.21 12.56
C TRP A 88 -0.43 -8.47 12.83
N GLN A 89 -0.74 -8.25 14.11
CA GLN A 89 -1.99 -7.62 14.53
C GLN A 89 -3.26 -8.28 13.95
N SER A 90 -3.26 -9.61 13.87
CA SER A 90 -4.40 -10.42 13.40
C SER A 90 -4.78 -10.17 11.93
N MET A 91 -3.82 -9.72 11.13
CA MET A 91 -3.93 -9.70 9.66
C MET A 91 -3.73 -11.11 9.08
N GLY A 92 -3.79 -11.20 7.74
CA GLY A 92 -3.49 -12.42 7.00
C GLY A 92 -4.74 -13.00 6.35
N MET A 93 -5.11 -12.45 5.19
CA MET A 93 -6.13 -13.03 4.32
C MET A 93 -5.76 -14.46 3.92
N GLN A 94 -6.77 -15.29 3.68
CA GLN A 94 -6.55 -16.66 3.19
C GLN A 94 -5.87 -16.67 1.81
N ASP A 95 -6.32 -15.80 0.90
CA ASP A 95 -5.67 -15.52 -0.38
C ASP A 95 -5.54 -14.01 -0.58
N PRO A 96 -4.37 -13.41 -0.25
CA PRO A 96 -4.18 -11.97 -0.37
C PRO A 96 -3.92 -11.52 -1.81
N LYS A 97 -3.51 -12.42 -2.73
CA LYS A 97 -3.02 -12.02 -4.07
C LYS A 97 -4.07 -11.22 -4.85
N PRO A 98 -5.35 -11.63 -4.95
CA PRO A 98 -6.36 -10.84 -5.67
C PRO A 98 -6.57 -9.44 -5.10
N GLN A 99 -6.60 -9.31 -3.78
CA GLN A 99 -6.82 -8.03 -3.09
C GLN A 99 -5.68 -7.05 -3.36
N PHE A 100 -4.44 -7.49 -3.13
CA PHE A 100 -3.27 -6.64 -3.31
C PHE A 100 -2.94 -6.41 -4.79
N ALA A 101 -3.23 -7.37 -5.68
CA ALA A 101 -3.08 -7.18 -7.11
C ALA A 101 -4.02 -6.09 -7.66
N HIS A 102 -5.29 -6.09 -7.22
CA HIS A 102 -6.22 -5.02 -7.58
C HIS A 102 -5.70 -3.65 -7.11
N LEU A 103 -5.31 -3.55 -5.83
CA LEU A 103 -4.79 -2.30 -5.26
C LEU A 103 -3.58 -1.78 -6.05
N VAL A 104 -2.59 -2.63 -6.33
CA VAL A 104 -1.37 -2.24 -7.06
C VAL A 104 -1.69 -1.84 -8.51
N ASN A 105 -2.63 -2.51 -9.17
CA ASN A 105 -3.07 -2.13 -10.52
C ASN A 105 -3.72 -0.74 -10.54
N GLU A 106 -4.62 -0.45 -9.61
CA GLU A 106 -5.28 0.86 -9.53
C GLU A 106 -4.29 1.97 -9.14
N ILE A 107 -3.32 1.70 -8.24
CA ILE A 107 -2.22 2.62 -7.95
C ILE A 107 -1.41 2.93 -9.21
N LYS A 108 -1.03 1.90 -9.99
CA LYS A 108 -0.28 2.07 -11.24
C LYS A 108 -1.03 2.91 -12.26
N LYS A 109 -2.34 2.69 -12.37
CA LYS A 109 -3.23 3.40 -13.29
C LYS A 109 -3.42 4.86 -12.89
N ALA A 110 -3.67 5.13 -11.61
CA ALA A 110 -3.93 6.48 -11.11
C ALA A 110 -2.65 7.32 -10.94
N HIS A 111 -1.56 6.70 -10.50
CA HIS A 111 -0.30 7.38 -10.16
C HIS A 111 0.89 6.73 -10.86
N PRO A 112 0.96 6.83 -12.21
CA PRO A 112 2.04 6.23 -13.00
C PRO A 112 3.42 6.87 -12.78
N THR A 113 3.60 7.79 -11.85
CA THR A 113 4.92 8.35 -11.49
C THR A 113 5.10 8.39 -9.97
N LEU A 114 4.37 7.53 -9.24
CA LEU A 114 4.56 7.34 -7.81
C LEU A 114 6.01 6.98 -7.52
N GLY A 115 6.59 7.55 -6.46
CA GLY A 115 8.00 7.36 -6.11
C GLY A 115 8.35 5.88 -5.98
N HIS A 116 7.60 5.14 -5.17
CA HIS A 116 7.78 3.70 -5.05
C HIS A 116 6.57 2.97 -4.44
N ILE A 117 6.55 1.66 -4.65
CA ILE A 117 5.82 0.72 -3.80
C ILE A 117 6.87 -0.02 -2.95
N HIS A 118 6.60 -0.18 -1.66
CA HIS A 118 7.44 -0.94 -0.75
C HIS A 118 6.67 -2.19 -0.31
N ALA A 119 7.18 -3.38 -0.62
CA ALA A 119 6.51 -4.64 -0.31
C ALA A 119 7.27 -5.41 0.77
N VAL A 120 6.65 -5.61 1.93
CA VAL A 120 7.23 -6.42 3.00
C VAL A 120 7.27 -7.88 2.57
N GLU A 121 8.46 -8.48 2.62
CA GLU A 121 8.68 -9.88 2.25
C GLU A 121 7.93 -10.84 3.21
N PRO A 122 7.43 -11.98 2.71
CA PRO A 122 6.58 -12.93 3.44
C PRO A 122 7.24 -13.57 4.67
N ARG A 123 8.57 -13.42 4.79
CA ARG A 123 9.35 -13.88 5.96
C ARG A 123 9.21 -12.97 7.17
N ILE A 124 8.63 -11.78 7.02
CA ILE A 124 8.58 -10.75 8.06
C ILE A 124 7.16 -10.68 8.62
N ASP A 125 7.08 -10.72 9.95
CA ASP A 125 5.85 -10.54 10.71
C ASP A 125 6.04 -9.38 11.70
N GLY A 126 5.56 -8.19 11.32
CA GLY A 126 5.80 -6.95 12.07
C GLY A 126 7.29 -6.61 12.15
N VAL A 127 7.88 -6.75 13.35
CA VAL A 127 9.31 -6.49 13.63
C VAL A 127 10.14 -7.77 13.71
N SER A 128 9.51 -8.94 13.58
CA SER A 128 10.15 -10.24 13.76
C SER A 128 10.29 -10.95 12.41
N THR A 129 11.34 -11.77 12.28
CA THR A 129 11.39 -12.77 11.21
C THR A 129 10.57 -13.98 11.64
N SER A 130 9.61 -14.40 10.81
CA SER A 130 8.83 -15.61 11.06
C SER A 130 9.75 -16.83 11.05
N SER A 131 9.60 -17.69 12.06
CA SER A 131 10.29 -18.98 12.13
C SER A 131 9.58 -20.08 11.33
N HIS A 132 8.40 -19.79 10.77
CA HIS A 132 7.64 -20.76 9.99
C HIS A 132 8.20 -20.89 8.57
N GLU A 133 8.11 -22.10 8.01
CA GLU A 133 8.31 -22.29 6.59
C GLU A 133 7.32 -21.43 5.80
N ILE A 134 7.85 -20.64 4.87
CA ILE A 134 7.06 -19.83 3.97
C ILE A 134 6.63 -20.72 2.82
N PRO A 135 5.32 -20.90 2.58
CA PRO A 135 4.85 -21.64 1.41
C PRO A 135 5.46 -21.05 0.12
N LYS A 136 5.80 -21.90 -0.84
CA LYS A 136 6.48 -21.48 -2.08
C LYS A 136 5.68 -20.47 -2.91
N ASP A 137 4.37 -20.44 -2.72
CA ASP A 137 3.41 -19.56 -3.36
C ASP A 137 3.15 -18.26 -2.59
N CYS A 138 3.73 -18.10 -1.40
CA CYS A 138 3.75 -16.84 -0.65
C CYS A 138 4.96 -16.01 -1.09
N ASP A 139 4.79 -15.19 -2.11
CA ASP A 139 5.82 -14.32 -2.69
C ASP A 139 5.23 -12.96 -3.12
N ASN A 140 6.08 -11.95 -3.28
CA ASN A 140 5.67 -10.64 -3.77
C ASN A 140 5.84 -10.48 -5.29
N ASP A 141 6.10 -11.55 -6.04
CA ASP A 141 6.43 -11.46 -7.47
C ASP A 141 5.27 -10.89 -8.28
N PHE A 142 4.02 -11.16 -7.89
CA PHE A 142 2.85 -10.53 -8.52
C PHE A 142 2.86 -8.99 -8.40
N ILE A 143 3.34 -8.42 -7.29
CA ILE A 143 3.50 -6.97 -7.14
C ILE A 143 4.62 -6.48 -8.07
N ARG A 144 5.72 -7.23 -8.17
CA ARG A 144 6.83 -6.92 -9.09
C ARG A 144 6.35 -6.90 -10.53
N GLU A 145 5.63 -7.93 -10.95
CA GLU A 145 5.09 -8.08 -12.31
C GLU A 145 4.09 -6.97 -12.65
N ILE A 146 3.19 -6.62 -11.73
CA ILE A 146 2.25 -5.52 -11.96
C ILE A 146 3.00 -4.20 -12.03
N TRP A 147 3.93 -3.92 -11.10
CA TRP A 147 4.57 -2.61 -10.99
C TRP A 147 5.63 -2.35 -12.06
N SER A 148 6.40 -3.37 -12.44
CA SER A 148 7.43 -3.28 -13.47
C SER A 148 6.83 -3.21 -14.88
N LEU A 149 7.46 -2.43 -15.76
CA LEU A 149 7.10 -2.32 -17.18
C LEU A 149 7.96 -3.25 -18.07
N SER A 150 8.88 -4.04 -17.51
CA SER A 150 9.77 -4.95 -18.24
C SER A 150 10.44 -5.98 -17.30
N PRO A 151 10.86 -7.15 -17.81
CA PRO A 151 11.63 -8.12 -17.05
C PRO A 151 12.94 -7.48 -16.57
N GLY A 152 13.18 -7.44 -15.27
CA GLY A 152 14.41 -6.86 -14.69
C GLY A 152 14.25 -5.52 -13.96
N GLY A 153 13.11 -5.29 -13.29
CA GLY A 153 13.03 -4.53 -12.02
C GLY A 153 13.87 -3.26 -11.87
N ASN A 154 13.54 -2.20 -12.61
CA ASN A 154 13.52 -0.78 -12.20
C ASN A 154 13.41 0.06 -13.47
N ASP A 155 12.32 0.82 -13.61
CA ASP A 155 12.19 1.78 -14.69
C ASP A 155 12.84 3.10 -14.26
N THR A 156 14.15 3.21 -14.49
CA THR A 156 14.92 4.43 -14.23
C THR A 156 14.50 5.60 -15.12
N VAL A 157 13.76 5.34 -16.21
CA VAL A 157 13.30 6.37 -17.15
C VAL A 157 12.07 7.10 -16.60
N ASN A 158 11.16 6.38 -15.94
CA ASN A 158 9.97 6.95 -15.30
C ASN A 158 10.12 7.19 -13.78
N GLY A 159 11.25 6.80 -13.19
CA GLY A 159 11.56 7.03 -11.78
C GLY A 159 10.79 6.15 -10.80
N ARG A 160 10.11 5.09 -11.28
CA ARG A 160 9.38 4.15 -10.42
C ARG A 160 10.33 3.13 -9.81
N ARG A 161 10.27 2.97 -8.49
CA ARG A 161 11.01 1.92 -7.77
C ARG A 161 10.06 0.95 -7.10
N LEU A 162 10.46 -0.31 -6.98
CA LEU A 162 9.92 -1.24 -6.00
C LEU A 162 11.00 -1.47 -4.95
N ILE A 163 10.65 -1.28 -3.68
CA ILE A 163 11.57 -1.41 -2.54
C ILE A 163 11.17 -2.62 -1.70
#